data_AF-A0A246Q625-F1
#
_entry.id   AF-A0A246Q625-F1
#
_cell.length_a   1.000
_cell.length_b   1.000
_cell.length_c   1.000
_cell.angle_alpha   90.00
_cell.angle_beta   90.00
_cell.angle_gamma   90.00
#
_symmetry.space_group_name_H-M   'P 1'
#
loop_
_entity.id
_entity.type
_entity.pdbx_description
1 polymer ?
#
loop_
_entity_poly.entity_id
_entity_poly.type
_entity_poly.pdbx_seq_one_letter_code
_entity_poly.pdbx_strand_id
1 'polypeptide(L)'
;MTEKTVALREVAHSRSGEKGNSSMVSVIAYDPQDYPLIRDQITVEAVQKVYGAIARGKITRFEVPAIGALNFMMDEVLEGGRSRTLAFEESGKALSSLMLTLPIQVPSAYVGRKERDQSNPIEPRETPIGRSVRLGSATAWSRDRFGAALDLVERGDLNYLCFETMSEVTMSAAQVARQDAGATVAYDPYLVERFEPILKACKQKGIRIISNQGWLDPEGAARRIKALAGELGLPDLKVAAVSGADLTERITDLGLSFLETKELVSSAAERIVSAEVYLGCDGIVQALRDGADVVVTTRVADACLYLGPLAHEFGWSLDDYGKMARGMVIGHLMECSAQLTGGYFADPGYKDVPGLENLGSPIAEVWEDDIRLGKLPGSGGLLTPATCKEQLLYEVGDPAHYLGPDCVTNLGAVTFTQTAKDEVAVHLGTAVGAPRPQTLKALVGVREGYMTEEMVIFAGPGALDRAMMTRDLLRKRFDAIKLSAQELRFDFLGVNGVHREASPPSSADPYEVILRIALKTSDRAEAEKLRKEVDPLAVNGVSGTGKWATSAVGSRVRSVIGLNSCLVPRASIQTRVSVM
;
A
#
# COMPACT_ATOMS: atom_id res chain seq x y z
N MET A 1 18.04 -17.67 35.09
CA MET A 1 18.09 -18.76 34.08
C MET A 1 19.13 -18.34 33.06
N THR A 2 19.87 -19.27 32.44
CA THR A 2 20.82 -18.90 31.38
C THR A 2 20.06 -18.42 30.14
N GLU A 3 20.47 -17.28 29.59
CA GLU A 3 19.86 -16.64 28.42
C GLU A 3 20.79 -16.76 27.21
N LYS A 4 20.23 -16.71 26.01
CA LYS A 4 20.97 -16.60 24.74
C LYS A 4 20.37 -15.49 23.91
N THR A 5 21.20 -14.83 23.09
CA THR A 5 20.74 -13.81 22.14
C THR A 5 20.46 -14.46 20.79
N VAL A 6 19.28 -14.20 20.23
CA VAL A 6 18.89 -14.59 18.88
C VAL A 6 18.41 -13.36 18.11
N ALA A 7 18.21 -13.49 16.79
CA ALA A 7 17.57 -12.43 16.01
C ALA A 7 16.05 -12.45 16.23
N LEU A 8 15.40 -11.29 16.18
CA LEU A 8 13.95 -11.12 16.40
C LEU A 8 13.12 -12.02 15.46
N ARG A 9 13.61 -12.28 14.25
CA ARG A 9 13.00 -13.24 13.30
C ARG A 9 12.76 -14.64 13.84
N GLU A 10 13.47 -15.05 14.91
CA GLU A 10 13.28 -16.37 15.52
C GLU A 10 12.01 -16.44 16.37
N VAL A 11 11.47 -15.29 16.81
CA VAL A 11 10.34 -15.22 17.75
C VAL A 11 9.14 -14.45 17.19
N ALA A 12 9.35 -13.61 16.18
CA ALA A 12 8.33 -12.76 15.59
C ALA A 12 8.45 -12.68 14.07
N HIS A 13 7.34 -12.32 13.43
CA HIS A 13 7.30 -11.83 12.06
C HIS A 13 7.00 -10.33 12.04
N SER A 14 7.21 -9.70 10.89
CA SER A 14 7.07 -8.26 10.73
C SER A 14 6.46 -7.93 9.38
N ARG A 15 5.70 -6.85 9.36
CA ARG A 15 5.19 -6.23 8.15
C ARG A 15 5.45 -4.74 8.21
N SER A 16 5.73 -4.13 7.07
CA SER A 16 5.76 -2.67 6.95
C SER A 16 4.86 -2.14 5.87
N GLY A 17 4.40 -0.92 6.06
CA GLY A 17 3.62 -0.12 5.12
C GLY A 17 4.00 1.35 5.24
N GLU A 18 3.58 2.16 4.27
CA GLU A 18 3.83 3.60 4.25
C GLU A 18 2.55 4.41 4.40
N LYS A 19 2.68 5.62 4.92
CA LYS A 19 1.66 6.65 4.77
C LYS A 19 2.34 8.00 4.58
N GLY A 20 2.43 8.45 3.33
CA GLY A 20 3.10 9.70 3.00
C GLY A 20 4.60 9.59 3.26
N ASN A 21 5.12 10.37 4.21
CA ASN A 21 6.55 10.34 4.59
C ASN A 21 6.87 9.43 5.79
N SER A 22 5.84 8.81 6.39
CA SER A 22 6.02 7.89 7.52
C SER A 22 5.98 6.44 7.06
N SER A 23 6.64 5.56 7.80
CA SER A 23 6.49 4.11 7.65
C SER A 23 6.10 3.48 8.98
N MET A 24 5.21 2.50 8.91
CA MET A 24 4.77 1.73 10.04
C MET A 24 5.34 0.32 9.92
N VAL A 25 5.97 -0.17 10.98
CA VAL A 25 6.62 -1.48 11.04
C VAL A 25 6.08 -2.25 12.25
N SER A 26 5.38 -3.34 11.99
CA SER A 26 4.82 -4.19 13.04
C SER A 26 5.81 -5.28 13.48
N VAL A 27 5.67 -5.73 14.71
CA VAL A 27 6.34 -6.92 15.26
C VAL A 27 5.27 -7.79 15.88
N ILE A 28 5.06 -8.97 15.33
CA ILE A 28 3.96 -9.87 15.69
C ILE A 28 4.56 -11.18 16.17
N ALA A 29 4.26 -11.58 17.40
CA ALA A 29 4.76 -12.83 17.96
C ALA A 29 4.20 -14.04 17.18
N TYR A 30 5.06 -15.01 16.86
CA TYR A 30 4.59 -16.28 16.30
C TYR A 30 3.75 -17.06 17.33
N ASP A 31 4.23 -17.10 18.58
CA ASP A 31 3.52 -17.66 19.73
C ASP A 31 3.07 -16.50 20.64
N PRO A 32 1.76 -16.38 20.97
CA PRO A 32 1.28 -15.38 21.91
C PRO A 32 2.01 -15.37 23.27
N GLN A 33 2.58 -16.50 23.72
CA GLN A 33 3.37 -16.57 24.96
C GLN A 33 4.68 -15.79 24.89
N ASP A 34 5.20 -15.54 23.68
CA ASP A 34 6.43 -14.78 23.47
C ASP A 34 6.18 -13.25 23.46
N TYR A 35 4.90 -12.81 23.44
CA TYR A 35 4.55 -11.40 23.39
C TYR A 35 5.11 -10.57 24.56
N PRO A 36 4.99 -10.97 25.85
CA PRO A 36 5.57 -10.20 26.96
C PRO A 36 7.09 -10.00 26.79
N LEU A 37 7.79 -11.06 26.36
CA LEU A 37 9.23 -11.02 26.11
C LEU A 37 9.60 -10.03 25.00
N ILE A 38 8.82 -10.00 23.91
CA ILE A 38 8.97 -9.05 22.79
C ILE A 38 8.65 -7.62 23.24
N ARG A 39 7.51 -7.41 23.92
CA ARG A 39 7.06 -6.11 24.43
C ARG A 39 8.10 -5.44 25.32
N ASP A 40 8.73 -6.22 26.19
CA ASP A 40 9.66 -5.70 27.19
C ASP A 40 11.04 -5.34 26.59
N GLN A 41 11.46 -6.02 25.52
CA GLN A 41 12.79 -5.82 24.91
C GLN A 41 12.77 -4.95 23.65
N ILE A 42 11.70 -5.01 22.85
CA ILE A 42 11.56 -4.22 21.63
C ILE A 42 10.93 -2.88 21.99
N THR A 43 11.76 -2.01 22.55
CA THR A 43 11.40 -0.64 22.94
C THR A 43 11.65 0.36 21.81
N VAL A 44 11.18 1.60 21.99
CA VAL A 44 11.49 2.70 21.06
C VAL A 44 13.00 2.89 20.95
N GLU A 45 13.74 2.78 22.06
CA GLU A 45 15.20 2.90 22.09
C GLU A 45 15.89 1.76 21.32
N ALA A 46 15.36 0.53 21.41
CA ALA A 46 15.86 -0.60 20.64
C ALA A 46 15.69 -0.37 19.14
N VAL A 47 14.51 0.07 18.71
CA VAL A 47 14.22 0.41 17.31
C VAL A 47 15.05 1.60 16.84
N GLN A 48 15.21 2.64 17.67
CA GLN A 48 16.03 3.82 17.37
C GLN A 48 17.50 3.46 17.10
N LYS A 49 18.06 2.45 17.77
CA LYS A 49 19.45 2.01 17.51
C LYS A 49 19.65 1.49 16.08
N VAL A 50 18.60 0.95 15.48
CA VAL A 50 18.65 0.35 14.14
C VAL A 50 18.19 1.33 13.08
N TYR A 51 17.08 2.04 13.31
CA TYR A 51 16.50 2.96 12.32
C TYR A 51 16.98 4.40 12.45
N GLY A 52 17.65 4.78 13.53
CA GLY A 52 17.95 6.18 13.84
C GLY A 52 18.83 6.90 12.82
N ALA A 53 19.57 6.15 11.98
CA ALA A 53 20.31 6.72 10.88
C ALA A 53 19.41 7.27 9.76
N ILE A 54 18.18 6.75 9.62
CA ILE A 54 17.22 7.08 8.55
C ILE A 54 15.89 7.67 9.05
N ALA A 55 15.47 7.38 10.29
CA ALA A 55 14.29 7.96 10.90
C ALA A 55 14.63 9.36 11.43
N ARG A 56 14.23 10.40 10.68
CA ARG A 56 14.51 11.81 11.03
C ARG A 56 13.48 12.40 12.01
N GLY A 57 12.28 11.85 12.05
CA GLY A 57 11.20 12.26 12.94
C GLY A 57 11.08 11.41 14.20
N LYS A 58 9.89 11.45 14.81
CA LYS A 58 9.56 10.69 16.03
C LYS A 58 9.32 9.21 15.68
N ILE A 59 9.78 8.31 16.54
CA ILE A 59 9.35 6.91 16.57
C ILE A 59 8.31 6.75 17.68
N THR A 60 7.10 6.32 17.33
CA THR A 60 6.01 6.05 18.28
C THR A 60 5.68 4.56 18.29
N ARG A 61 5.66 3.95 19.49
CA ARG A 61 5.27 2.56 19.69
C ARG A 61 3.82 2.47 20.15
N PHE A 62 3.06 1.61 19.50
CA PHE A 62 1.71 1.20 19.90
C PHE A 62 1.70 -0.29 20.24
N GLU A 63 0.94 -0.67 21.26
CA GLU A 63 0.79 -2.06 21.68
C GLU A 63 -0.57 -2.60 21.26
N VAL A 64 -0.60 -3.82 20.74
CA VAL A 64 -1.82 -4.51 20.29
C VAL A 64 -1.85 -5.91 20.91
N PRO A 65 -2.01 -5.99 22.25
CA PRO A 65 -1.88 -7.24 22.99
C PRO A 65 -2.88 -8.32 22.56
N ALA A 66 -4.06 -7.92 22.09
CA ALA A 66 -5.12 -8.82 21.61
C ALA A 66 -4.64 -9.77 20.49
N ILE A 67 -3.63 -9.37 19.72
CA ILE A 67 -3.02 -10.20 18.67
C ILE A 67 -1.53 -10.48 18.90
N GLY A 68 -0.99 -10.11 20.07
CA GLY A 68 0.41 -10.30 20.44
C GLY A 68 1.36 -9.48 19.56
N ALA A 69 1.03 -8.21 19.30
CA ALA A 69 1.79 -7.37 18.38
C ALA A 69 2.19 -6.00 18.96
N LEU A 70 3.28 -5.46 18.42
CA LEU A 70 3.70 -4.07 18.54
C LEU A 70 3.62 -3.43 17.16
N ASN A 71 3.33 -2.13 17.10
CA ASN A 71 3.38 -1.35 15.88
C ASN A 71 4.22 -0.09 16.08
N PHE A 72 5.21 0.13 15.22
CA PHE A 72 6.10 1.29 15.30
C PHE A 72 5.84 2.22 14.13
N MET A 73 5.36 3.42 14.41
CA MET A 73 5.26 4.51 13.43
C MET A 73 6.54 5.33 13.46
N MET A 74 7.23 5.41 12.33
CA MET A 74 8.46 6.18 12.15
C MET A 74 8.18 7.36 11.23
N ASP A 75 8.22 8.57 11.78
CA ASP A 75 8.03 9.80 11.03
C ASP A 75 9.28 10.17 10.23
N GLU A 76 9.04 10.74 9.05
CA GLU A 76 10.08 11.25 8.14
C GLU A 76 11.17 10.25 7.79
N VAL A 77 10.81 8.97 7.71
CA VAL A 77 11.75 7.91 7.32
C VAL A 77 11.86 7.80 5.80
N LEU A 78 10.84 8.19 5.02
CA LEU A 78 10.80 7.97 3.57
C LEU A 78 11.33 9.13 2.71
N GLU A 79 12.05 10.11 3.29
CA GLU A 79 12.64 11.24 2.55
C GLU A 79 11.63 11.98 1.65
N GLY A 80 10.47 12.34 2.22
CA GLY A 80 9.40 13.07 1.53
C GLY A 80 8.26 12.18 1.01
N GLY A 81 8.43 10.85 1.06
CA GLY A 81 7.43 9.88 0.62
C GLY A 81 7.61 9.42 -0.82
N ARG A 82 6.86 8.38 -1.21
CA ARG A 82 7.11 7.58 -2.41
C ARG A 82 7.17 8.38 -3.72
N SER A 83 6.37 9.44 -3.87
CA SER A 83 6.39 10.26 -5.09
C SER A 83 7.55 11.26 -5.19
N ARG A 84 8.29 11.47 -4.07
CA ARG A 84 9.31 12.52 -3.91
C ARG A 84 10.71 12.00 -3.57
N THR A 85 10.81 10.81 -3.04
CA THR A 85 12.07 10.33 -2.51
C THR A 85 13.07 10.02 -3.62
N LEU A 86 14.34 10.28 -3.36
CA LEU A 86 15.43 9.77 -4.20
C LEU A 86 15.87 8.37 -3.75
N ALA A 87 15.40 7.85 -2.60
CA ALA A 87 15.75 6.51 -2.13
C ALA A 87 15.42 5.44 -3.18
N PHE A 88 16.25 4.41 -3.28
CA PHE A 88 16.02 3.32 -4.25
C PHE A 88 14.83 2.43 -3.85
N GLU A 89 14.68 2.13 -2.55
CA GLU A 89 13.46 1.52 -2.02
C GLU A 89 12.49 2.61 -1.56
N GLU A 90 11.56 2.98 -2.45
CA GLU A 90 10.67 4.13 -2.25
C GLU A 90 9.43 3.80 -1.39
N SER A 91 9.10 2.52 -1.18
CA SER A 91 7.82 2.09 -0.61
C SER A 91 7.86 1.82 0.90
N GLY A 92 9.04 1.73 1.50
CA GLY A 92 9.22 1.37 2.91
C GLY A 92 8.90 -0.08 3.23
N LYS A 93 8.44 -0.89 2.26
CA LYS A 93 7.98 -2.26 2.50
C LYS A 93 9.11 -3.22 2.86
N ALA A 94 10.34 -2.90 2.45
CA ALA A 94 11.53 -3.67 2.81
C ALA A 94 12.07 -3.32 4.20
N LEU A 95 11.57 -2.25 4.84
CA LEU A 95 12.06 -1.82 6.16
C LEU A 95 11.78 -2.87 7.24
N SER A 96 10.70 -3.66 7.14
CA SER A 96 10.39 -4.76 8.07
C SER A 96 11.53 -5.78 8.21
N SER A 97 12.28 -6.04 7.13
CA SER A 97 13.42 -6.98 7.18
C SER A 97 14.52 -6.52 8.14
N LEU A 98 14.73 -5.22 8.30
CA LEU A 98 15.70 -4.67 9.23
C LEU A 98 15.26 -4.84 10.69
N MET A 99 13.96 -4.68 10.98
CA MET A 99 13.37 -4.91 12.30
C MET A 99 13.67 -6.34 12.78
N LEU A 100 13.53 -7.31 11.87
CA LEU A 100 13.76 -8.73 12.13
C LEU A 100 15.23 -9.08 12.45
N THR A 101 16.17 -8.16 12.26
CA THR A 101 17.58 -8.31 12.66
C THR A 101 17.86 -7.92 14.11
N LEU A 102 16.91 -7.25 14.79
CA LEU A 102 17.10 -6.81 16.17
C LEU A 102 17.48 -7.99 17.08
N PRO A 103 18.49 -7.85 17.95
CA PRO A 103 18.83 -8.88 18.91
C PRO A 103 17.75 -8.95 20.00
N ILE A 104 17.39 -10.17 20.40
CA ILE A 104 16.49 -10.44 21.51
C ILE A 104 17.02 -11.55 22.40
N GLN A 105 16.95 -11.36 23.72
CA GLN A 105 17.34 -12.36 24.69
C GLN A 105 16.18 -13.32 24.94
N VAL A 106 16.47 -14.61 24.85
CA VAL A 106 15.52 -15.70 25.08
C VAL A 106 16.12 -16.70 26.06
N PRO A 107 15.30 -17.53 26.74
CA PRO A 107 15.81 -18.64 27.53
C PRO A 107 16.75 -19.52 26.68
N SER A 108 17.83 -20.03 27.27
CA SER A 108 18.80 -20.88 26.55
C SER A 108 18.14 -22.12 25.89
N ALA A 109 17.09 -22.67 26.51
CA ALA A 109 16.28 -23.77 25.99
C ALA A 109 15.24 -23.36 24.91
N TYR A 110 15.12 -22.06 24.58
CA TYR A 110 14.15 -21.58 23.59
C TYR A 110 14.45 -22.17 22.20
N VAL A 111 13.45 -22.78 21.59
CA VAL A 111 13.51 -23.31 20.22
C VAL A 111 13.02 -22.22 19.27
N GLY A 112 13.81 -21.85 18.26
CA GLY A 112 13.46 -20.79 17.30
C GLY A 112 12.40 -21.21 16.28
N ARG A 113 11.80 -20.26 15.56
CA ARG A 113 10.74 -20.51 14.58
C ARG A 113 11.08 -21.59 13.55
N LYS A 114 12.32 -21.64 13.05
CA LYS A 114 12.75 -22.63 12.05
C LYS A 114 12.64 -24.09 12.53
N GLU A 115 12.77 -24.30 13.83
CA GLU A 115 12.79 -25.62 14.44
C GLU A 115 11.43 -26.02 15.04
N ARG A 116 10.44 -25.11 15.03
CA ARG A 116 9.09 -25.34 15.53
C ARG A 116 8.16 -25.88 14.45
N ASP A 117 7.12 -26.58 14.88
CA ASP A 117 5.95 -26.80 14.02
C ASP A 117 5.32 -25.44 13.68
N GLN A 118 5.11 -25.23 12.39
CA GLN A 118 4.55 -24.01 11.82
C GLN A 118 3.05 -24.11 11.59
N SER A 119 2.44 -25.25 11.91
CA SER A 119 1.00 -25.47 11.83
C SER A 119 0.24 -24.55 12.80
N ASN A 120 -0.97 -24.15 12.40
CA ASN A 120 -1.87 -23.38 13.26
C ASN A 120 -2.93 -24.33 13.84
N PRO A 121 -3.22 -24.29 15.15
CA PRO A 121 -4.34 -24.99 15.73
C PRO A 121 -5.64 -24.59 15.02
N ILE A 122 -6.43 -25.58 14.60
CA ILE A 122 -7.74 -25.36 14.01
C ILE A 122 -8.78 -25.55 15.12
N GLU A 123 -9.63 -24.53 15.30
CA GLU A 123 -10.79 -24.59 16.18
C GLU A 123 -12.05 -24.55 15.30
N PRO A 124 -12.57 -25.72 14.88
CA PRO A 124 -13.75 -25.77 14.04
C PRO A 124 -14.91 -25.03 14.67
N ARG A 125 -15.68 -24.32 13.84
CA ARG A 125 -16.92 -23.67 14.25
C ARG A 125 -18.03 -24.04 13.29
N GLU A 126 -19.25 -24.13 13.80
CA GLU A 126 -20.42 -24.32 12.97
C GLU A 126 -20.60 -23.12 12.05
N THR A 127 -20.95 -23.39 10.79
CA THR A 127 -21.35 -22.36 9.84
C THR A 127 -22.66 -21.73 10.34
N PRO A 128 -22.73 -20.39 10.48
CA PRO A 128 -23.95 -19.74 10.93
C PRO A 128 -25.14 -20.01 10.01
N ILE A 129 -26.33 -20.18 10.61
CA ILE A 129 -27.59 -20.26 9.88
C ILE A 129 -28.10 -18.84 9.63
N GLY A 130 -28.41 -18.49 8.39
CA GLY A 130 -29.00 -17.20 8.05
C GLY A 130 -28.52 -16.66 6.71
N ARG A 131 -28.89 -15.41 6.41
CA ARG A 131 -28.41 -14.71 5.22
C ARG A 131 -26.94 -14.33 5.40
N SER A 132 -26.10 -14.72 4.44
CA SER A 132 -24.73 -14.23 4.32
C SER A 132 -24.56 -13.34 3.09
N VAL A 133 -23.50 -12.52 3.11
CA VAL A 133 -23.03 -11.74 1.97
C VAL A 133 -21.58 -12.13 1.69
N ARG A 134 -21.29 -12.54 0.45
CA ARG A 134 -19.96 -12.98 -0.02
C ARG A 134 -19.33 -11.94 -0.93
N LEU A 135 -18.17 -11.44 -0.55
CA LEU A 135 -17.40 -10.42 -1.28
C LEU A 135 -16.03 -10.97 -1.67
N GLY A 136 -15.69 -10.87 -2.95
CA GLY A 136 -14.36 -11.24 -3.47
C GLY A 136 -13.51 -10.01 -3.78
N SER A 137 -12.20 -10.12 -3.55
CA SER A 137 -11.22 -9.07 -3.88
C SER A 137 -10.55 -9.36 -5.23
N ALA A 138 -10.97 -8.65 -6.29
CA ALA A 138 -10.50 -8.89 -7.65
C ALA A 138 -9.07 -8.38 -7.90
N THR A 139 -8.69 -7.30 -7.25
CA THR A 139 -7.40 -6.61 -7.45
C THR A 139 -6.93 -5.93 -6.16
N ALA A 140 -5.63 -5.82 -5.99
CA ALA A 140 -4.97 -5.03 -4.94
C ALA A 140 -4.51 -3.64 -5.41
N TRP A 141 -4.28 -3.44 -6.71
CA TRP A 141 -3.84 -2.17 -7.31
C TRP A 141 -3.98 -2.19 -8.84
N SER A 142 -3.74 -1.04 -9.52
CA SER A 142 -3.95 -0.89 -10.98
C SER A 142 -3.19 -1.86 -11.86
N ARG A 143 -1.98 -2.28 -11.46
CA ARG A 143 -1.13 -3.20 -12.23
C ARG A 143 -1.07 -4.60 -11.62
N ASP A 144 -2.06 -4.95 -10.80
CA ASP A 144 -2.18 -6.30 -10.27
C ASP A 144 -2.52 -7.31 -11.37
N ARG A 145 -2.32 -8.60 -11.09
CA ARG A 145 -2.67 -9.71 -11.97
C ARG A 145 -4.16 -9.70 -12.32
N PHE A 146 -4.48 -10.15 -13.52
CA PHE A 146 -5.83 -10.04 -14.08
C PHE A 146 -6.67 -11.31 -13.85
N GLY A 147 -6.04 -12.48 -13.78
CA GLY A 147 -6.73 -13.78 -13.73
C GLY A 147 -7.58 -14.02 -12.48
N ALA A 148 -7.31 -13.34 -11.37
CA ALA A 148 -8.01 -13.57 -10.11
C ALA A 148 -9.52 -13.29 -10.19
N ALA A 149 -9.93 -12.26 -10.94
CA ALA A 149 -11.34 -11.91 -11.11
C ALA A 149 -12.13 -13.04 -11.79
N LEU A 150 -11.55 -13.68 -12.81
CA LEU A 150 -12.16 -14.81 -13.51
C LEU A 150 -12.39 -15.99 -12.57
N ASP A 151 -11.36 -16.38 -11.82
CA ASP A 151 -11.44 -17.48 -10.85
C ASP A 151 -12.56 -17.25 -9.81
N LEU A 152 -12.64 -16.02 -9.28
CA LEU A 152 -13.64 -15.61 -8.31
C LEU A 152 -15.07 -15.63 -8.89
N VAL A 153 -15.26 -15.13 -10.11
CA VAL A 153 -16.57 -15.12 -10.78
C VAL A 153 -17.02 -16.54 -11.09
N GLU A 154 -16.11 -17.43 -11.48
CA GLU A 154 -16.43 -18.81 -11.82
C GLU A 154 -16.74 -19.66 -10.59
N ARG A 155 -15.91 -19.59 -9.56
CA ARG A 155 -15.86 -20.56 -8.45
C ARG A 155 -16.13 -19.96 -7.07
N GLY A 156 -16.22 -18.64 -6.96
CA GLY A 156 -16.31 -17.94 -5.67
C GLY A 156 -17.72 -17.86 -5.08
N ASP A 157 -18.76 -18.03 -5.89
CA ASP A 157 -20.17 -17.91 -5.48
C ASP A 157 -20.40 -16.61 -4.67
N LEU A 158 -20.17 -15.49 -5.35
CA LEU A 158 -20.11 -14.15 -4.76
C LEU A 158 -21.43 -13.41 -4.91
N ASN A 159 -21.70 -12.50 -4.00
CA ASN A 159 -22.68 -11.43 -4.21
C ASN A 159 -22.00 -10.18 -4.81
N TYR A 160 -20.76 -9.92 -4.39
CA TYR A 160 -20.00 -8.73 -4.79
C TYR A 160 -18.57 -9.07 -5.21
N LEU A 161 -18.10 -8.39 -6.24
CA LEU A 161 -16.71 -8.41 -6.69
C LEU A 161 -16.13 -6.99 -6.64
N CYS A 162 -15.11 -6.80 -5.82
CA CYS A 162 -14.53 -5.48 -5.56
C CYS A 162 -13.18 -5.31 -6.30
N PHE A 163 -13.03 -4.19 -7.01
CA PHE A 163 -11.81 -3.80 -7.71
C PHE A 163 -11.19 -2.58 -7.02
N GLU A 164 -10.04 -2.80 -6.39
CA GLU A 164 -9.18 -1.75 -5.87
C GLU A 164 -8.03 -1.52 -6.86
N THR A 165 -8.02 -0.37 -7.52
CA THR A 165 -7.01 -0.03 -8.53
C THR A 165 -6.34 1.32 -8.29
N MET A 166 -6.71 2.03 -7.23
CA MET A 166 -6.20 3.37 -6.98
C MET A 166 -5.31 3.45 -5.74
N SER A 167 -4.02 3.72 -5.94
CA SER A 167 -3.09 4.15 -4.88
C SER A 167 -2.71 5.63 -5.01
N GLU A 168 -2.11 6.21 -3.97
CA GLU A 168 -1.56 7.58 -4.01
C GLU A 168 -0.60 7.75 -5.22
N VAL A 169 0.27 6.76 -5.46
CA VAL A 169 1.19 6.73 -6.60
C VAL A 169 0.48 6.65 -7.96
N THR A 170 -0.64 5.93 -8.03
CA THR A 170 -1.42 5.81 -9.26
C THR A 170 -1.95 7.18 -9.69
N MET A 171 -2.33 8.03 -8.73
CA MET A 171 -2.82 9.38 -9.00
C MET A 171 -1.73 10.31 -9.50
N SER A 172 -0.59 10.35 -8.80
CA SER A 172 0.59 11.12 -9.22
C SER A 172 1.03 10.71 -10.64
N ALA A 173 1.08 9.40 -10.92
CA ALA A 173 1.42 8.89 -12.25
C ALA A 173 0.40 9.27 -13.33
N ALA A 174 -0.91 9.19 -13.05
CA ALA A 174 -1.95 9.60 -13.98
C ALA A 174 -1.89 11.10 -14.30
N GLN A 175 -1.56 11.93 -13.30
CA GLN A 175 -1.39 13.38 -13.47
C GLN A 175 -0.14 13.72 -14.28
N VAL A 176 0.98 13.04 -14.03
CA VAL A 176 2.20 13.16 -14.85
C VAL A 176 1.92 12.75 -16.30
N ALA A 177 1.28 11.59 -16.52
CA ALA A 177 0.94 11.12 -17.85
C ALA A 177 0.05 12.12 -18.62
N ARG A 178 -0.93 12.73 -17.94
CA ARG A 178 -1.77 13.79 -18.52
C ARG A 178 -0.97 15.01 -18.95
N GLN A 179 0.02 15.43 -18.15
CA GLN A 179 0.87 16.59 -18.46
C GLN A 179 1.85 16.32 -19.60
N ASP A 180 2.48 15.14 -19.59
CA ASP A 180 3.56 14.81 -20.53
C ASP A 180 3.02 14.33 -21.90
N ALA A 181 1.86 13.68 -21.94
CA ALA A 181 1.33 13.04 -23.17
C ALA A 181 0.08 13.70 -23.78
N GLY A 182 -0.54 14.67 -23.11
CA GLY A 182 -1.65 15.48 -23.65
C GLY A 182 -2.97 14.75 -23.98
N ALA A 183 -3.00 13.41 -23.95
CA ALA A 183 -4.18 12.60 -24.25
C ALA A 183 -4.07 11.21 -23.59
N THR A 184 -4.44 11.12 -22.31
CA THR A 184 -4.79 9.84 -21.70
C THR A 184 -6.14 9.95 -21.04
N VAL A 185 -6.93 8.89 -21.18
CA VAL A 185 -8.20 8.69 -20.48
C VAL A 185 -7.96 8.83 -18.97
N ALA A 186 -8.84 9.56 -18.27
CA ALA A 186 -8.65 9.93 -16.86
C ALA A 186 -9.20 8.90 -15.85
N TYR A 187 -9.36 7.65 -16.30
CA TYR A 187 -9.77 6.47 -15.56
C TYR A 187 -8.83 5.30 -15.89
N ASP A 188 -8.97 4.16 -15.20
CA ASP A 188 -8.05 3.02 -15.33
C ASP A 188 -7.90 2.56 -16.80
N PRO A 189 -6.68 2.57 -17.38
CA PRO A 189 -6.46 2.15 -18.76
C PRO A 189 -6.78 0.66 -18.98
N TYR A 190 -6.81 -0.15 -17.92
CA TYR A 190 -7.12 -1.58 -17.97
C TYR A 190 -8.61 -1.88 -17.72
N LEU A 191 -9.48 -0.86 -17.67
CA LEU A 191 -10.91 -1.03 -17.37
C LEU A 191 -11.58 -2.08 -18.27
N VAL A 192 -11.37 -1.98 -19.59
CA VAL A 192 -11.96 -2.91 -20.57
C VAL A 192 -11.39 -4.31 -20.41
N GLU A 193 -10.06 -4.44 -20.38
CA GLU A 193 -9.37 -5.72 -20.27
C GLU A 193 -9.74 -6.48 -18.98
N ARG A 194 -10.06 -5.76 -17.89
CA ARG A 194 -10.54 -6.35 -16.64
C ARG A 194 -12.01 -6.77 -16.70
N PHE A 195 -12.88 -5.98 -17.35
CA PHE A 195 -14.32 -6.18 -17.29
C PHE A 195 -14.87 -7.07 -18.41
N GLU A 196 -14.34 -6.94 -19.63
CA GLU A 196 -14.73 -7.73 -20.79
C GLU A 196 -14.85 -9.25 -20.50
N PRO A 197 -13.86 -9.91 -19.86
CA PRO A 197 -13.92 -11.35 -19.65
C PRO A 197 -14.96 -11.79 -18.60
N ILE A 198 -15.44 -10.89 -17.73
CA ILE A 198 -16.30 -11.26 -16.59
C ILE A 198 -17.71 -10.69 -16.63
N LEU A 199 -17.95 -9.58 -17.35
CA LEU A 199 -19.18 -8.78 -17.19
C LEU A 199 -20.45 -9.60 -17.47
N LYS A 200 -20.41 -10.45 -18.49
CA LYS A 200 -21.52 -11.34 -18.85
C LYS A 200 -21.81 -12.38 -17.77
N ALA A 201 -20.77 -13.03 -17.25
CA ALA A 201 -20.91 -14.03 -16.19
C ALA A 201 -21.40 -13.39 -14.88
N CYS A 202 -20.88 -12.20 -14.53
CA CYS A 202 -21.37 -11.44 -13.38
C CYS A 202 -22.87 -11.14 -13.50
N LYS A 203 -23.34 -10.62 -14.65
CA LYS A 203 -24.75 -10.32 -14.84
C LYS A 203 -25.64 -11.57 -14.77
N GLN A 204 -25.20 -12.69 -15.35
CA GLN A 204 -25.95 -13.95 -15.33
C GLN A 204 -26.06 -14.54 -13.92
N LYS A 205 -25.00 -14.43 -13.11
CA LYS A 205 -24.96 -14.92 -11.73
C LYS A 205 -25.50 -13.92 -10.71
N GLY A 206 -25.81 -12.70 -11.12
CA GLY A 206 -26.25 -11.62 -10.22
C GLY A 206 -25.12 -11.04 -9.34
N ILE A 207 -23.86 -11.22 -9.73
CA ILE A 207 -22.70 -10.65 -9.03
C ILE A 207 -22.62 -9.16 -9.36
N ARG A 208 -22.65 -8.30 -8.33
CA ARG A 208 -22.50 -6.85 -8.49
C ARG A 208 -21.02 -6.46 -8.39
N ILE A 209 -20.61 -5.47 -9.17
CA ILE A 209 -19.22 -5.01 -9.21
C ILE A 209 -19.09 -3.65 -8.52
N ILE A 210 -18.14 -3.50 -7.61
CA ILE A 210 -17.76 -2.22 -6.98
C ILE A 210 -16.32 -1.91 -7.34
N SER A 211 -16.04 -0.74 -7.87
CA SER A 211 -14.72 -0.44 -8.43
C SER A 211 -14.33 1.02 -8.25
N ASN A 212 -13.11 1.30 -7.79
CA ASN A 212 -12.54 2.66 -7.80
C ASN A 212 -11.75 2.98 -9.08
N GLN A 213 -11.98 2.23 -10.17
CA GLN A 213 -11.33 2.44 -11.47
C GLN A 213 -11.74 3.73 -12.19
N GLY A 214 -12.71 4.48 -11.67
CA GLY A 214 -13.16 5.74 -12.25
C GLY A 214 -12.13 6.86 -12.16
N TRP A 215 -11.17 6.75 -11.25
CA TRP A 215 -10.14 7.75 -11.01
C TRP A 215 -10.64 9.20 -11.00
N LEU A 216 -10.19 10.01 -11.96
CA LEU A 216 -10.55 11.43 -12.06
C LEU A 216 -11.81 11.65 -12.92
N ASP A 217 -12.26 10.63 -13.68
CA ASP A 217 -13.45 10.69 -14.54
C ASP A 217 -14.32 9.43 -14.37
N PRO A 218 -14.98 9.26 -13.20
CA PRO A 218 -15.85 8.12 -12.95
C PRO A 218 -17.05 8.06 -13.91
N GLU A 219 -17.52 9.20 -14.40
CA GLU A 219 -18.60 9.24 -15.40
C GLU A 219 -18.12 8.76 -16.77
N GLY A 220 -16.90 9.11 -17.17
CA GLY A 220 -16.27 8.57 -18.38
C GLY A 220 -16.06 7.07 -18.31
N ALA A 221 -15.64 6.56 -17.14
CA ALA A 221 -15.53 5.13 -16.90
C ALA A 221 -16.90 4.45 -17.02
N ALA A 222 -17.95 5.02 -16.41
CA ALA A 222 -19.31 4.49 -16.50
C ALA A 222 -19.82 4.45 -17.95
N ARG A 223 -19.60 5.52 -18.73
CA ARG A 223 -19.94 5.55 -20.17
C ARG A 223 -19.20 4.46 -20.94
N ARG A 224 -17.91 4.23 -20.66
CA ARG A 224 -17.13 3.17 -21.33
C ARG A 224 -17.63 1.78 -20.97
N ILE A 225 -17.99 1.55 -19.71
CA ILE A 225 -18.58 0.27 -19.26
C ILE A 225 -19.93 0.04 -19.94
N LYS A 226 -20.80 1.06 -20.05
CA LYS A 226 -22.07 0.95 -20.79
C LYS A 226 -21.86 0.63 -22.27
N ALA A 227 -20.87 1.24 -22.92
CA ALA A 227 -20.52 0.91 -24.30
C ALA A 227 -20.07 -0.55 -24.43
N LEU A 228 -19.19 -1.02 -23.53
CA LEU A 228 -18.75 -2.42 -23.48
C LEU A 228 -19.92 -3.37 -23.22
N ALA A 229 -20.86 -3.00 -22.35
CA ALA A 229 -22.06 -3.79 -22.11
C ALA A 229 -22.91 -3.92 -23.39
N GLY A 230 -23.04 -2.86 -24.19
CA GLY A 230 -23.67 -2.91 -25.50
C GLY A 230 -22.96 -3.86 -26.48
N GLU A 231 -21.62 -3.80 -26.53
CA GLU A 231 -20.77 -4.71 -27.33
C GLU A 231 -20.97 -6.19 -26.93
N LEU A 232 -21.20 -6.46 -25.64
CA LEU A 232 -21.41 -7.81 -25.09
C LEU A 232 -22.86 -8.29 -25.07
N GLY A 233 -23.81 -7.49 -25.58
CA GLY A 233 -25.25 -7.83 -25.61
C GLY A 233 -25.93 -7.77 -24.24
N LEU A 234 -25.52 -6.84 -23.37
CA LEU A 234 -26.05 -6.59 -22.03
C LEU A 234 -26.68 -5.17 -21.92
N PRO A 235 -27.70 -4.83 -22.73
CA PRO A 235 -28.24 -3.46 -22.79
C PRO A 235 -28.86 -2.98 -21.46
N ASP A 236 -29.36 -3.92 -20.65
CA ASP A 236 -30.01 -3.63 -19.36
C ASP A 236 -29.03 -3.56 -18.17
N LEU A 237 -27.71 -3.60 -18.42
CA LEU A 237 -26.71 -3.44 -17.37
C LEU A 237 -26.78 -2.01 -16.82
N LYS A 238 -27.10 -1.87 -15.54
CA LYS A 238 -27.16 -0.58 -14.84
C LYS A 238 -25.79 -0.23 -14.28
N VAL A 239 -25.24 0.90 -14.71
CA VAL A 239 -23.92 1.36 -14.27
C VAL A 239 -24.08 2.69 -13.57
N ALA A 240 -23.54 2.82 -12.36
CA ALA A 240 -23.57 4.05 -11.59
C ALA A 240 -22.16 4.60 -11.40
N ALA A 241 -21.99 5.90 -11.64
CA ALA A 241 -20.79 6.64 -11.31
C ALA A 241 -20.95 7.34 -9.94
N VAL A 242 -19.94 7.24 -9.08
CA VAL A 242 -19.84 8.01 -7.83
C VAL A 242 -18.72 9.04 -7.96
N SER A 243 -19.07 10.33 -7.89
CA SER A 243 -18.16 11.47 -8.06
C SER A 243 -18.27 12.47 -6.90
N GLY A 244 -17.49 13.56 -6.96
CA GLY A 244 -17.50 14.63 -5.95
C GLY A 244 -16.24 14.72 -5.07
N ALA A 245 -15.22 13.92 -5.36
CA ALA A 245 -13.93 13.97 -4.65
C ALA A 245 -12.99 15.09 -5.12
N ASP A 246 -13.14 15.56 -6.37
CA ASP A 246 -12.26 16.55 -6.97
C ASP A 246 -12.51 17.95 -6.39
N LEU A 247 -11.47 18.52 -5.77
CA LEU A 247 -11.42 19.86 -5.21
C LEU A 247 -10.40 20.76 -5.90
N THR A 248 -9.78 20.32 -7.01
CA THR A 248 -8.63 20.98 -7.62
C THR A 248 -8.84 22.48 -7.82
N GLU A 249 -10.01 22.88 -8.32
CA GLU A 249 -10.33 24.28 -8.62
C GLU A 249 -10.64 25.15 -7.39
N ARG A 250 -10.93 24.55 -6.23
CA ARG A 250 -11.43 25.27 -5.05
C ARG A 250 -10.60 25.05 -3.79
N ILE A 251 -9.64 24.13 -3.80
CA ILE A 251 -8.87 23.74 -2.61
C ILE A 251 -8.12 24.92 -1.97
N THR A 252 -7.68 25.88 -2.78
CA THR A 252 -6.97 27.09 -2.32
C THR A 252 -7.87 28.06 -1.56
N ASP A 253 -9.17 28.04 -1.82
CA ASP A 253 -10.15 28.96 -1.23
C ASP A 253 -10.61 28.50 0.15
N LEU A 254 -10.30 27.26 0.53
CA LEU A 254 -10.73 26.64 1.79
C LEU A 254 -9.87 27.02 3.00
N GLY A 255 -8.80 27.80 2.81
CA GLY A 255 -7.95 28.26 3.92
C GLY A 255 -7.24 27.13 4.68
N LEU A 256 -6.99 26.00 4.02
CA LEU A 256 -6.41 24.80 4.61
C LEU A 256 -4.87 24.89 4.67
N SER A 257 -4.28 24.05 5.51
CA SER A 257 -2.82 23.86 5.58
C SER A 257 -2.45 22.42 5.27
N PHE A 258 -1.27 22.22 4.67
CA PHE A 258 -0.71 20.89 4.48
C PHE A 258 -0.35 20.26 5.83
N LEU A 259 -0.63 18.97 6.00
CA LEU A 259 -0.31 18.24 7.22
C LEU A 259 1.20 18.07 7.40
N GLU A 260 1.92 17.89 6.30
CA GLU A 260 3.35 17.63 6.25
C GLU A 260 4.17 18.89 6.55
N THR A 261 3.87 20.02 5.90
CA THR A 261 4.69 21.25 6.00
C THR A 261 4.10 22.31 6.93
N LYS A 262 2.81 22.19 7.29
CA LYS A 262 2.02 23.22 8.00
C LYS A 262 1.84 24.53 7.23
N GLU A 263 2.32 24.62 6.00
CA GLU A 263 2.10 25.78 5.14
C GLU A 263 0.67 25.80 4.61
N LEU A 264 0.18 27.00 4.26
CA LEU A 264 -1.11 27.17 3.60
C LEU A 264 -1.11 26.47 2.23
N VAL A 265 -2.19 25.77 1.90
CA VAL A 265 -2.36 25.15 0.59
C VAL A 265 -2.26 26.18 -0.55
N SER A 266 -2.77 27.39 -0.31
CA SER A 266 -2.70 28.51 -1.25
C SER A 266 -1.29 28.98 -1.58
N SER A 267 -0.26 28.66 -0.76
CA SER A 267 1.14 28.97 -1.09
C SER A 267 1.64 28.20 -2.31
N ALA A 268 0.98 27.10 -2.67
CA ALA A 268 1.32 26.25 -3.79
C ALA A 268 0.39 26.44 -5.00
N ALA A 269 -0.49 27.45 -5.03
CA ALA A 269 -1.58 27.59 -6.00
C ALA A 269 -1.14 27.35 -7.46
N GLU A 270 -0.07 27.99 -7.93
CA GLU A 270 0.43 27.87 -9.30
C GLU A 270 1.05 26.49 -9.64
N ARG A 271 1.35 25.69 -8.61
CA ARG A 271 1.97 24.37 -8.71
C ARG A 271 1.00 23.23 -8.45
N ILE A 272 -0.21 23.50 -7.95
CA ILE A 272 -1.23 22.48 -7.73
C ILE A 272 -1.67 21.92 -9.07
N VAL A 273 -1.63 20.60 -9.20
CA VAL A 273 -2.07 19.87 -10.39
C VAL A 273 -3.36 19.10 -10.16
N SER A 274 -3.72 18.89 -8.89
CA SER A 274 -4.84 18.08 -8.46
C SER A 274 -5.12 18.26 -6.97
N ALA A 275 -6.38 18.05 -6.58
CA ALA A 275 -6.74 17.81 -5.18
C ALA A 275 -7.95 16.87 -5.09
N GLU A 276 -7.81 15.75 -4.38
CA GLU A 276 -8.83 14.71 -4.32
C GLU A 276 -9.07 14.22 -2.88
N VAL A 277 -10.34 14.13 -2.51
CA VAL A 277 -10.80 13.72 -1.18
C VAL A 277 -11.02 12.21 -1.14
N TYR A 278 -10.67 11.59 -0.01
CA TYR A 278 -11.08 10.23 0.32
C TYR A 278 -12.54 10.22 0.73
N LEU A 279 -13.43 9.89 -0.21
CA LEU A 279 -14.86 9.75 0.08
C LEU A 279 -15.16 8.48 0.91
N GLY A 280 -16.27 8.52 1.63
CA GLY A 280 -16.84 7.36 2.33
C GLY A 280 -17.73 6.51 1.43
N CYS A 281 -18.48 5.61 2.05
CA CYS A 281 -19.32 4.63 1.37
C CYS A 281 -20.71 5.15 0.95
N ASP A 282 -21.11 6.37 1.36
CA ASP A 282 -22.47 6.93 1.12
C ASP A 282 -22.91 6.78 -0.35
N GLY A 283 -22.04 7.17 -1.30
CA GLY A 283 -22.32 7.12 -2.73
C GLY A 283 -22.46 5.69 -3.27
N ILE A 284 -21.71 4.74 -2.72
CA ILE A 284 -21.80 3.32 -3.07
C ILE A 284 -23.15 2.75 -2.60
N VAL A 285 -23.52 3.04 -1.35
CA VAL A 285 -24.81 2.60 -0.78
C VAL A 285 -25.98 3.15 -1.59
N GLN A 286 -25.94 4.43 -1.96
CA GLN A 286 -26.98 5.06 -2.77
C GLN A 286 -27.07 4.42 -4.17
N ALA A 287 -25.93 4.25 -4.86
CA ALA A 287 -25.90 3.61 -6.17
C ALA A 287 -26.48 2.19 -6.16
N LEU A 288 -26.20 1.41 -5.10
CA LEU A 288 -26.75 0.07 -4.92
C LEU A 288 -28.25 0.10 -4.61
N ARG A 289 -28.74 1.07 -3.83
CA ARG A 289 -30.19 1.28 -3.60
C ARG A 289 -30.93 1.62 -4.89
N ASP A 290 -30.28 2.35 -5.80
CA ASP A 290 -30.82 2.68 -7.12
C ASP A 290 -30.74 1.49 -8.10
N GLY A 291 -30.22 0.35 -7.64
CA GLY A 291 -30.22 -0.93 -8.35
C GLY A 291 -29.08 -1.08 -9.35
N ALA A 292 -27.95 -0.41 -9.15
CA ALA A 292 -26.77 -0.57 -10.00
C ALA A 292 -26.22 -2.01 -9.96
N ASP A 293 -25.90 -2.55 -11.15
CA ASP A 293 -25.15 -3.79 -11.29
C ASP A 293 -23.64 -3.54 -11.14
N VAL A 294 -23.19 -2.36 -11.58
CA VAL A 294 -21.81 -1.91 -11.50
C VAL A 294 -21.78 -0.51 -10.88
N VAL A 295 -21.00 -0.34 -9.82
CA VAL A 295 -20.70 0.95 -9.21
C VAL A 295 -19.24 1.28 -9.46
N VAL A 296 -18.98 2.34 -10.22
CA VAL A 296 -17.64 2.86 -10.48
C VAL A 296 -17.45 4.20 -9.77
N THR A 297 -16.44 4.28 -8.92
CA THR A 297 -16.18 5.43 -8.06
C THR A 297 -14.93 6.16 -8.49
N THR A 298 -14.86 7.44 -8.11
CA THR A 298 -13.59 8.17 -7.93
C THR A 298 -12.84 7.65 -6.68
N ARG A 299 -11.93 8.46 -6.10
CA ARG A 299 -11.27 8.15 -4.82
C ARG A 299 -12.31 7.98 -3.71
N VAL A 300 -12.34 6.77 -3.16
CA VAL A 300 -12.95 6.42 -1.87
C VAL A 300 -11.85 5.87 -0.98
N ALA A 301 -12.08 5.79 0.34
CA ALA A 301 -11.21 4.94 1.15
C ALA A 301 -11.35 3.47 0.70
N ASP A 302 -10.24 2.74 0.66
CA ASP A 302 -10.17 1.45 -0.02
C ASP A 302 -11.11 0.41 0.64
N ALA A 303 -11.11 0.34 1.98
CA ALA A 303 -12.09 -0.38 2.77
C ALA A 303 -13.57 -0.04 2.47
N CYS A 304 -13.89 1.17 1.99
CA CYS A 304 -15.27 1.56 1.67
C CYS A 304 -15.85 0.80 0.46
N LEU A 305 -14.99 0.22 -0.38
CA LEU A 305 -15.42 -0.68 -1.47
C LEU A 305 -16.12 -1.95 -0.95
N TYR A 306 -15.82 -2.36 0.29
CA TYR A 306 -16.43 -3.52 0.95
C TYR A 306 -17.49 -3.10 1.96
N LEU A 307 -17.26 -2.00 2.71
CA LEU A 307 -18.26 -1.45 3.63
C LEU A 307 -19.55 -1.05 2.92
N GLY A 308 -19.48 -0.43 1.74
CA GLY A 308 -20.66 0.02 0.99
C GLY A 308 -21.66 -1.09 0.69
N PRO A 309 -21.25 -2.20 0.05
CA PRO A 309 -22.09 -3.38 -0.13
C PRO A 309 -22.67 -3.95 1.17
N LEU A 310 -21.86 -4.07 2.23
CA LEU A 310 -22.32 -4.61 3.50
C LEU A 310 -23.39 -3.71 4.14
N ALA A 311 -23.16 -2.39 4.14
CA ALA A 311 -24.12 -1.42 4.65
C ALA A 311 -25.43 -1.44 3.84
N HIS A 312 -25.35 -1.65 2.52
CA HIS A 312 -26.53 -1.80 1.66
C HIS A 312 -27.30 -3.09 1.99
N GLU A 313 -26.65 -4.25 1.96
CA GLU A 313 -27.30 -5.56 2.05
C GLU A 313 -27.97 -5.79 3.41
N PHE A 314 -27.32 -5.36 4.49
CA PHE A 314 -27.85 -5.47 5.85
C PHE A 314 -28.62 -4.22 6.32
N GLY A 315 -28.78 -3.21 5.47
CA GLY A 315 -29.52 -1.98 5.79
C GLY A 315 -28.95 -1.21 6.99
N TRP A 316 -27.62 -1.19 7.14
CA TRP A 316 -26.98 -0.51 8.27
C TRP A 316 -27.16 1.01 8.19
N SER A 317 -27.42 1.63 9.35
CA SER A 317 -27.34 3.09 9.48
C SER A 317 -25.88 3.52 9.42
N LEU A 318 -25.58 4.58 8.67
CA LEU A 318 -24.23 5.16 8.61
C LEU A 318 -23.85 5.90 9.90
N ASP A 319 -24.82 6.15 10.79
CA ASP A 319 -24.58 6.71 12.13
C ASP A 319 -24.29 5.61 13.18
N ASP A 320 -24.48 4.33 12.83
CA ASP A 320 -24.08 3.20 13.67
C ASP A 320 -22.59 2.91 13.48
N TYR A 321 -21.77 3.61 14.26
CA TYR A 321 -20.32 3.51 14.17
C TYR A 321 -19.79 2.11 14.51
N GLY A 322 -20.52 1.30 15.27
CA GLY A 322 -20.13 -0.09 15.54
C GLY A 322 -20.20 -0.93 14.26
N LYS A 323 -21.27 -0.76 13.48
CA LYS A 323 -21.44 -1.43 12.18
C LYS A 323 -20.55 -0.85 11.10
N MET A 324 -20.32 0.46 11.08
CA MET A 324 -19.34 1.07 10.16
C MET A 324 -17.94 0.54 10.45
N ALA A 325 -17.54 0.45 11.72
CA ALA A 325 -16.26 -0.12 12.11
C ALA A 325 -16.15 -1.61 11.73
N ARG A 326 -17.23 -2.40 11.88
CA ARG A 326 -17.28 -3.79 11.40
C ARG A 326 -16.98 -3.88 9.90
N GLY A 327 -17.65 -3.09 9.07
CA GLY A 327 -17.40 -3.06 7.64
C GLY A 327 -16.03 -2.50 7.26
N MET A 328 -15.51 -1.51 8.01
CA MET A 328 -14.15 -0.98 7.84
C MET A 328 -13.09 -2.03 8.15
N VAL A 329 -13.24 -2.83 9.21
CA VAL A 329 -12.29 -3.93 9.52
C VAL A 329 -12.29 -4.97 8.41
N ILE A 330 -13.47 -5.38 7.93
CA ILE A 330 -13.58 -6.33 6.81
C ILE A 330 -12.93 -5.73 5.56
N GLY A 331 -13.24 -4.48 5.23
CA GLY A 331 -12.67 -3.78 4.09
C GLY A 331 -11.14 -3.67 4.17
N HIS A 332 -10.59 -3.30 5.32
CA HIS A 332 -9.15 -3.18 5.56
C HIS A 332 -8.41 -4.54 5.45
N LEU A 333 -9.09 -5.64 5.80
CA LEU A 333 -8.54 -6.98 5.61
C LEU A 333 -8.62 -7.45 4.15
N MET A 334 -9.63 -7.01 3.40
CA MET A 334 -9.91 -7.46 2.03
C MET A 334 -9.25 -6.58 0.95
N GLU A 335 -8.95 -5.32 1.26
CA GLU A 335 -8.09 -4.46 0.45
C GLU A 335 -6.68 -5.04 0.34
N CYS A 336 -5.92 -4.60 -0.67
CA CYS A 336 -4.63 -5.20 -1.03
C CYS A 336 -4.67 -6.72 -1.37
N SER A 337 -5.87 -7.29 -1.52
CA SER A 337 -6.19 -8.63 -2.05
C SER A 337 -5.29 -9.75 -1.53
N ALA A 338 -4.37 -10.25 -2.37
CA ALA A 338 -3.56 -11.43 -2.09
C ALA A 338 -2.63 -11.29 -0.88
N GLN A 339 -2.43 -10.09 -0.31
CA GLN A 339 -1.68 -9.94 0.93
C GLN A 339 -2.28 -10.78 2.07
N LEU A 340 -3.60 -10.82 2.16
CA LEU A 340 -4.32 -11.60 3.17
C LEU A 340 -4.12 -13.12 3.00
N THR A 341 -3.83 -13.59 1.78
CA THR A 341 -3.69 -15.00 1.42
C THR A 341 -2.22 -15.43 1.16
N GLY A 342 -1.25 -14.68 1.69
CA GLY A 342 0.18 -15.04 1.67
C GLY A 342 1.05 -14.21 0.71
N GLY A 343 0.46 -13.28 -0.03
CA GLY A 343 1.17 -12.29 -0.83
C GLY A 343 2.04 -11.39 0.04
N TYR A 344 3.32 -11.26 -0.31
CA TYR A 344 4.29 -10.47 0.47
C TYR A 344 4.45 -10.96 1.93
N PHE A 345 3.99 -12.16 2.25
CA PHE A 345 4.13 -12.81 3.56
C PHE A 345 5.32 -13.77 3.60
N ALA A 346 5.61 -14.44 2.47
CA ALA A 346 6.59 -15.52 2.39
C ALA A 346 8.00 -15.09 2.82
N ASP A 347 8.62 -15.90 3.68
CA ASP A 347 10.01 -15.79 4.13
C ASP A 347 10.57 -17.21 4.29
N PRO A 348 11.37 -17.72 3.33
CA PRO A 348 11.74 -19.14 3.28
C PRO A 348 12.32 -19.69 4.59
N GLY A 349 11.67 -20.74 5.11
CA GLY A 349 12.00 -21.41 6.36
C GLY A 349 11.40 -20.78 7.63
N TYR A 350 10.85 -19.56 7.57
CA TYR A 350 10.15 -18.92 8.70
C TYR A 350 8.64 -18.81 8.46
N LYS A 351 8.27 -18.50 7.21
CA LYS A 351 6.93 -18.28 6.69
C LYS A 351 6.82 -18.92 5.31
N ASP A 352 6.68 -20.23 5.26
CA ASP A 352 6.57 -20.96 4.00
C ASP A 352 5.15 -20.83 3.40
N VAL A 353 5.06 -20.33 2.17
CA VAL A 353 3.78 -20.13 1.45
C VAL A 353 3.73 -21.02 0.21
N PRO A 354 2.80 -21.99 0.14
CA PRO A 354 2.70 -22.89 -1.01
C PRO A 354 2.06 -22.19 -2.22
N GLY A 355 2.48 -22.54 -3.44
CA GLY A 355 1.82 -22.10 -4.68
C GLY A 355 1.79 -20.58 -4.90
N LEU A 356 2.85 -19.86 -4.53
CA LEU A 356 2.94 -18.40 -4.60
C LEU A 356 2.74 -17.85 -6.04
N GLU A 357 3.07 -18.66 -7.05
CA GLU A 357 2.83 -18.37 -8.47
C GLU A 357 1.35 -18.36 -8.87
N ASN A 358 0.46 -18.89 -8.02
CA ASN A 358 -0.99 -18.94 -8.23
C ASN A 358 -1.77 -18.61 -6.95
N LEU A 359 -1.40 -17.52 -6.27
CA LEU A 359 -2.10 -17.03 -5.08
C LEU A 359 -3.59 -16.83 -5.33
N GLY A 360 -4.42 -17.41 -4.45
CA GLY A 360 -5.86 -17.17 -4.49
C GLY A 360 -6.21 -15.82 -3.87
N SER A 361 -7.10 -15.07 -4.51
CA SER A 361 -7.68 -13.88 -3.90
C SER A 361 -8.60 -14.22 -2.72
N PRO A 362 -8.67 -13.34 -1.70
CA PRO A 362 -9.52 -13.57 -0.54
C PRO A 362 -11.01 -13.40 -0.88
N ILE A 363 -11.82 -14.10 -0.09
CA ILE A 363 -13.28 -14.00 -0.04
C ILE A 363 -13.65 -13.71 1.41
N ALA A 364 -14.49 -12.69 1.65
CA ALA A 364 -15.15 -12.48 2.93
C ALA A 364 -16.59 -12.98 2.83
N GLU A 365 -16.99 -13.84 3.76
CA GLU A 365 -18.38 -14.22 3.98
C GLU A 365 -18.86 -13.67 5.32
N VAL A 366 -19.92 -12.89 5.27
CA VAL A 366 -20.36 -12.06 6.39
C VAL A 366 -21.81 -12.39 6.71
N TRP A 367 -22.08 -12.71 7.97
CA TRP A 367 -23.41 -12.79 8.57
C TRP A 367 -23.63 -11.59 9.49
N GLU A 368 -24.82 -11.48 10.09
CA GLU A 368 -25.11 -10.41 11.06
C GLU A 368 -24.10 -10.41 12.22
N ASP A 369 -23.80 -11.59 12.78
CA ASP A 369 -22.96 -11.72 13.98
C ASP A 369 -21.58 -12.37 13.72
N ASP A 370 -21.34 -12.95 12.54
CA ASP A 370 -20.12 -13.73 12.25
C ASP A 370 -19.43 -13.25 10.95
N ILE A 371 -18.10 -13.40 10.90
CA ILE A 371 -17.25 -12.99 9.79
C ILE A 371 -16.26 -14.12 9.51
N ARG A 372 -16.26 -14.63 8.28
CA ARG A 372 -15.28 -15.60 7.80
C ARG A 372 -14.49 -15.05 6.63
N LEU A 373 -13.18 -15.17 6.72
CA LEU A 373 -12.27 -14.96 5.61
C LEU A 373 -11.89 -16.32 5.06
N GLY A 374 -11.87 -16.44 3.73
CA GLY A 374 -11.50 -17.63 3.00
C GLY A 374 -10.75 -17.31 1.72
N LYS A 375 -10.37 -18.36 0.98
CA LYS A 375 -9.92 -18.26 -0.41
C LYS A 375 -10.44 -19.46 -1.20
N LEU A 376 -10.34 -19.41 -2.52
CA LEU A 376 -10.79 -20.51 -3.37
C LEU A 376 -10.06 -21.83 -3.06
N PRO A 377 -10.77 -22.96 -2.95
CA PRO A 377 -10.14 -24.27 -2.86
C PRO A 377 -9.24 -24.55 -4.08
N GLY A 378 -8.07 -25.11 -3.83
CA GLY A 378 -7.09 -25.46 -4.88
C GLY A 378 -6.27 -24.28 -5.41
N SER A 379 -6.51 -23.04 -4.97
CA SER A 379 -5.59 -21.93 -5.22
C SER A 379 -4.36 -22.02 -4.31
N GLY A 380 -3.26 -21.42 -4.75
CA GLY A 380 -2.07 -21.23 -3.93
C GLY A 380 -2.30 -20.21 -2.81
N GLY A 381 -1.25 -20.01 -2.03
CA GLY A 381 -1.26 -19.18 -0.83
C GLY A 381 -1.72 -19.94 0.42
N LEU A 382 -1.80 -19.21 1.53
CA LEU A 382 -2.37 -19.68 2.79
C LEU A 382 -3.14 -18.54 3.45
N LEU A 383 -4.22 -18.85 4.15
CA LEU A 383 -4.96 -17.88 4.96
C LEU A 383 -4.94 -18.31 6.43
N THR A 384 -4.29 -17.50 7.27
CA THR A 384 -4.08 -17.82 8.69
C THR A 384 -4.20 -16.56 9.56
N PRO A 385 -4.33 -16.71 10.90
CA PRO A 385 -4.24 -15.57 11.80
C PRO A 385 -2.99 -14.72 11.58
N ALA A 386 -1.85 -15.32 11.21
CA ALA A 386 -0.61 -14.57 10.97
C ALA A 386 -0.72 -13.62 9.76
N THR A 387 -1.29 -14.09 8.64
CA THR A 387 -1.52 -13.23 7.47
C THR A 387 -2.55 -12.14 7.76
N CYS A 388 -3.60 -12.47 8.52
CA CYS A 388 -4.61 -11.50 8.95
C CYS A 388 -4.03 -10.41 9.86
N LYS A 389 -3.12 -10.76 10.78
CA LYS A 389 -2.44 -9.80 11.67
C LYS A 389 -1.48 -8.88 10.91
N GLU A 390 -0.71 -9.40 9.95
CA GLU A 390 0.14 -8.56 9.10
C GLU A 390 -0.69 -7.56 8.29
N GLN A 391 -1.81 -8.01 7.69
CA GLN A 391 -2.72 -7.13 6.95
C GLN A 391 -3.41 -6.11 7.87
N LEU A 392 -3.87 -6.53 9.06
CA LEU A 392 -4.55 -5.63 10.01
C LEU A 392 -3.66 -4.44 10.42
N LEU A 393 -2.35 -4.63 10.52
CA LEU A 393 -1.40 -3.57 10.90
C LEU A 393 -0.70 -2.89 9.70
N TYR A 394 -0.99 -3.33 8.47
CA TYR A 394 -0.41 -2.75 7.27
C TYR A 394 -0.94 -1.32 7.05
N GLU A 395 -0.03 -0.36 6.89
CA GLU A 395 -0.35 1.08 6.71
C GLU A 395 -1.18 1.72 7.84
N VAL A 396 -1.17 1.11 9.03
CA VAL A 396 -1.87 1.61 10.21
C VAL A 396 -0.92 2.37 11.11
N GLY A 397 -1.23 3.65 11.38
CA GLY A 397 -0.56 4.48 12.38
C GLY A 397 -0.88 4.04 13.81
N ASP A 398 -1.81 4.74 14.47
CA ASP A 398 -2.36 4.33 15.77
C ASP A 398 -3.47 3.27 15.57
N PRO A 399 -3.24 1.99 15.94
CA PRO A 399 -4.24 0.94 15.76
C PRO A 399 -5.51 1.14 16.59
N ALA A 400 -5.47 1.92 17.68
CA ALA A 400 -6.64 2.21 18.50
C ALA A 400 -7.51 3.34 17.92
N HIS A 401 -6.95 4.15 17.03
CA HIS A 401 -7.60 5.32 16.42
C HIS A 401 -7.40 5.34 14.91
N TYR A 402 -7.79 4.26 14.22
CA TYR A 402 -7.71 4.19 12.77
C TYR A 402 -8.78 5.08 12.12
N LEU A 403 -8.34 6.19 11.53
CA LEU A 403 -9.22 7.20 10.95
C LEU A 403 -9.73 6.76 9.57
N GLY A 404 -11.02 6.48 9.47
CA GLY A 404 -11.73 6.28 8.21
C GLY A 404 -12.72 7.42 7.92
N PRO A 405 -13.22 7.53 6.67
CA PRO A 405 -14.22 8.52 6.31
C PRO A 405 -15.60 8.22 6.91
N ASP A 406 -15.91 6.99 7.30
CA ASP A 406 -17.25 6.61 7.81
C ASP A 406 -17.28 6.32 9.31
N CYS A 407 -16.11 6.12 9.94
CA CYS A 407 -15.95 5.97 11.39
C CYS A 407 -14.48 6.06 11.78
N VAL A 408 -14.21 6.20 13.08
CA VAL A 408 -12.90 5.86 13.64
C VAL A 408 -12.96 4.43 14.16
N THR A 409 -11.98 3.60 13.78
CA THR A 409 -11.97 2.17 14.08
C THR A 409 -10.86 1.84 15.07
N ASN A 410 -11.19 1.04 16.09
CA ASN A 410 -10.22 0.48 17.02
C ASN A 410 -9.83 -0.93 16.57
N LEU A 411 -8.75 -1.02 15.80
CA LEU A 411 -8.18 -2.28 15.32
C LEU A 411 -7.56 -3.11 16.46
N GLY A 412 -7.23 -2.48 17.59
CA GLY A 412 -6.78 -3.17 18.80
C GLY A 412 -7.84 -4.04 19.47
N ALA A 413 -9.10 -3.90 19.08
CA ALA A 413 -10.22 -4.75 19.51
C ALA A 413 -10.49 -5.94 18.57
N VAL A 414 -9.64 -6.21 17.59
CA VAL A 414 -9.81 -7.29 16.61
C VAL A 414 -8.97 -8.51 16.99
N THR A 415 -9.55 -9.70 16.90
CA THR A 415 -8.84 -10.98 17.08
C THR A 415 -9.22 -11.99 16.01
N PHE A 416 -8.45 -13.07 15.90
CA PHE A 416 -8.60 -14.06 14.83
C PHE A 416 -8.54 -15.48 15.38
N THR A 417 -9.34 -16.38 14.82
CA THR A 417 -9.28 -17.82 15.08
C THR A 417 -9.22 -18.59 13.77
N GLN A 418 -8.29 -19.52 13.62
CA GLN A 418 -8.28 -20.44 12.48
C GLN A 418 -9.39 -21.47 12.65
N THR A 419 -10.34 -21.54 11.70
CA THR A 419 -11.52 -22.41 11.83
C THR A 419 -11.57 -23.57 10.85
N ALA A 420 -10.84 -23.45 9.74
CA ALA A 420 -10.49 -24.56 8.86
C ALA A 420 -9.16 -24.24 8.16
N LYS A 421 -8.67 -25.17 7.33
CA LYS A 421 -7.55 -24.86 6.43
C LYS A 421 -7.96 -23.70 5.51
N ASP A 422 -7.15 -22.65 5.48
CA ASP A 422 -7.39 -21.46 4.68
C ASP A 422 -8.71 -20.73 5.00
N GLU A 423 -9.19 -20.86 6.25
CA GLU A 423 -10.37 -20.15 6.75
C GLU A 423 -10.10 -19.57 8.15
N VAL A 424 -10.39 -18.28 8.32
CA VAL A 424 -10.17 -17.53 9.56
C VAL A 424 -11.44 -16.79 9.95
N ALA A 425 -11.88 -16.98 11.20
CA ALA A 425 -12.92 -16.18 11.82
C ALA A 425 -12.34 -14.88 12.37
N VAL A 426 -13.03 -13.76 12.15
CA VAL A 426 -12.68 -12.44 12.67
C VAL A 426 -13.63 -12.07 13.81
N HIS A 427 -13.08 -11.75 14.98
CA HIS A 427 -13.87 -11.33 16.15
C HIS A 427 -13.61 -9.87 16.48
N LEU A 428 -14.67 -9.14 16.80
CA LEU A 428 -14.63 -7.72 17.15
C LEU A 428 -15.05 -7.52 18.61
N GLY A 429 -14.29 -6.75 19.36
CA GLY A 429 -14.65 -6.32 20.72
C GLY A 429 -15.77 -5.28 20.74
N THR A 430 -16.30 -5.01 21.92
CA THR A 430 -17.47 -4.13 22.14
C THR A 430 -17.24 -2.65 21.81
N ALA A 431 -15.98 -2.19 21.76
CA ALA A 431 -15.61 -0.80 21.49
C ALA A 431 -14.78 -0.68 20.20
N VAL A 432 -15.24 -1.34 19.12
CA VAL A 432 -14.54 -1.38 17.83
C VAL A 432 -14.72 -0.09 17.01
N GLY A 433 -15.76 0.70 17.28
CA GLY A 433 -16.08 1.90 16.49
C GLY A 433 -16.30 3.15 17.34
N ALA A 434 -16.00 4.31 16.74
CA ALA A 434 -16.29 5.63 17.24
C ALA A 434 -16.81 6.55 16.10
N PRO A 435 -17.47 7.68 16.42
CA PRO A 435 -18.09 8.55 15.41
C PRO A 435 -17.14 8.95 14.29
N ARG A 436 -17.69 9.10 13.08
CA ARG A 436 -16.93 9.57 11.92
C ARG A 436 -16.30 10.94 12.14
N PRO A 437 -15.08 11.19 11.63
CA PRO A 437 -14.45 12.49 11.74
C PRO A 437 -15.26 13.60 11.05
N GLN A 438 -15.16 14.82 11.59
CA GLN A 438 -15.74 16.04 11.00
C GLN A 438 -15.01 16.49 9.73
N THR A 439 -13.81 15.97 9.49
CA THR A 439 -12.97 16.25 8.32
C THR A 439 -12.71 14.98 7.52
N LEU A 440 -12.35 15.15 6.25
CA LEU A 440 -11.90 14.09 5.35
C LEU A 440 -10.46 14.39 4.91
N LYS A 441 -9.65 13.35 4.73
CA LYS A 441 -8.32 13.50 4.14
C LYS A 441 -8.48 13.84 2.66
N ALA A 442 -7.79 14.88 2.19
CA ALA A 442 -7.55 15.12 0.78
C ALA A 442 -6.06 15.00 0.48
N LEU A 443 -5.74 14.52 -0.71
CA LEU A 443 -4.40 14.57 -1.28
C LEU A 443 -4.35 15.67 -2.31
N VAL A 444 -3.28 16.45 -2.29
CA VAL A 444 -3.03 17.56 -3.19
C VAL A 444 -1.72 17.27 -3.92
N GLY A 445 -1.81 17.10 -5.24
CA GLY A 445 -0.64 16.95 -6.09
C GLY A 445 -0.02 18.31 -6.39
N VAL A 446 1.28 18.44 -6.11
CA VAL A 446 2.05 19.66 -6.29
C VAL A 446 3.26 19.38 -7.18
N ARG A 447 3.46 20.20 -8.22
CA ARG A 447 4.65 20.13 -9.07
C ARG A 447 5.90 20.55 -8.29
N GLU A 448 6.93 19.69 -8.30
CA GLU A 448 8.17 19.86 -7.54
C GLU A 448 9.45 19.76 -8.40
N GLY A 449 9.31 19.88 -9.71
CA GLY A 449 10.44 19.85 -10.65
C GLY A 449 10.62 18.48 -11.28
N TYR A 450 11.87 18.01 -11.31
CA TYR A 450 12.31 16.87 -12.09
C TYR A 450 13.26 15.96 -11.31
N MET A 451 13.18 14.66 -11.59
CA MET A 451 14.10 13.65 -11.08
C MET A 451 14.71 12.86 -12.22
N THR A 452 15.92 12.37 -11.99
CA THR A 452 16.58 11.42 -12.88
C THR A 452 17.57 10.57 -12.09
N GLU A 453 17.93 9.43 -12.65
CA GLU A 453 18.91 8.52 -12.09
C GLU A 453 19.78 7.87 -13.18
N GLU A 454 21.01 7.54 -12.79
CA GLU A 454 21.99 6.85 -13.61
C GLU A 454 22.71 5.79 -12.76
N MET A 455 23.24 4.75 -13.41
CA MET A 455 23.92 3.65 -12.71
C MET A 455 25.23 3.25 -13.38
N VAL A 456 26.22 2.97 -12.54
CA VAL A 456 27.55 2.46 -12.91
C VAL A 456 27.80 1.14 -12.18
N ILE A 457 28.22 0.12 -12.90
CA ILE A 457 28.30 -1.28 -12.44
C ILE A 457 29.76 -1.63 -12.20
N PHE A 458 30.06 -2.23 -11.05
CA PHE A 458 31.40 -2.68 -10.67
C PHE A 458 31.36 -4.14 -10.22
N ALA A 459 32.38 -4.91 -10.61
CA ALA A 459 32.54 -6.31 -10.23
C ALA A 459 34.01 -6.67 -9.99
N GLY A 460 34.25 -7.73 -9.22
CA GLY A 460 35.57 -8.23 -8.88
C GLY A 460 36.23 -7.52 -7.68
N PRO A 461 37.50 -7.82 -7.38
CA PRO A 461 38.22 -7.23 -6.25
C PRO A 461 38.15 -5.69 -6.24
N GLY A 462 37.90 -5.11 -5.07
CA GLY A 462 37.78 -3.65 -4.88
C GLY A 462 36.61 -3.02 -5.64
N ALA A 463 35.52 -3.76 -5.92
CA ALA A 463 34.33 -3.21 -6.59
C ALA A 463 33.75 -1.99 -5.83
N LEU A 464 33.60 -2.12 -4.51
CA LEU A 464 33.10 -1.03 -3.66
C LEU A 464 34.04 0.19 -3.65
N ASP A 465 35.36 -0.02 -3.56
CA ASP A 465 36.34 1.06 -3.59
C ASP A 465 36.29 1.86 -4.89
N ARG A 466 36.15 1.17 -6.03
CA ARG A 466 36.01 1.80 -7.34
C ARG A 466 34.69 2.56 -7.49
N ALA A 467 33.61 2.02 -6.93
CA ALA A 467 32.33 2.73 -6.84
C ALA A 467 32.47 4.02 -6.01
N MET A 468 33.11 3.95 -4.84
CA MET A 468 33.37 5.13 -3.99
C MET A 468 34.26 6.16 -4.70
N MET A 469 35.32 5.71 -5.38
CA MET A 469 36.18 6.58 -6.18
C MET A 469 35.40 7.27 -7.31
N THR A 470 34.47 6.56 -7.96
CA THR A 470 33.61 7.12 -9.01
C THR A 470 32.62 8.15 -8.47
N ARG A 471 32.01 7.90 -7.30
CA ARG A 471 31.22 8.92 -6.58
C ARG A 471 32.04 10.20 -6.35
N ASP A 472 33.26 10.06 -5.83
CA ASP A 472 34.10 11.21 -5.50
C ASP A 472 34.59 11.96 -6.74
N LEU A 473 34.84 11.24 -7.84
CA LEU A 473 35.11 11.80 -9.16
C LEU A 473 33.90 12.59 -9.68
N LEU A 474 32.70 12.01 -9.62
CA LEU A 474 31.48 12.65 -10.11
C LEU A 474 31.13 13.91 -9.33
N ARG A 475 31.33 13.93 -8.00
CA ARG A 475 31.17 15.14 -7.17
C ARG A 475 32.01 16.30 -7.72
N LYS A 476 33.30 16.06 -7.98
CA LYS A 476 34.20 17.08 -8.54
C LYS A 476 33.75 17.56 -9.93
N ARG A 477 33.22 16.67 -10.76
CA ARG A 477 32.68 17.04 -12.09
C ARG A 477 31.40 17.88 -11.96
N PHE A 478 30.48 17.49 -11.10
CA PHE A 478 29.26 18.23 -10.81
C PHE A 478 29.56 19.64 -10.30
N ASP A 479 30.55 19.80 -9.43
CA ASP A 479 31.02 21.11 -8.96
C ASP A 479 31.57 21.96 -10.12
N ALA A 480 32.40 21.36 -10.99
CA ALA A 480 33.01 22.06 -12.13
C ALA A 480 31.98 22.58 -13.14
N ILE A 481 30.92 21.80 -13.41
CA ILE A 481 29.83 22.20 -14.31
C ILE A 481 28.72 23.00 -13.61
N LYS A 482 28.88 23.25 -12.29
CA LYS A 482 27.90 23.94 -11.44
C LYS A 482 26.52 23.31 -11.55
N LEU A 483 26.43 21.99 -11.34
CA LEU A 483 25.16 21.28 -11.29
C LEU A 483 24.27 21.88 -10.21
N SER A 484 23.08 22.36 -10.59
CA SER A 484 22.08 22.88 -9.67
C SER A 484 21.06 21.78 -9.34
N ALA A 485 21.41 20.96 -8.34
CA ALA A 485 20.52 19.95 -7.78
C ALA A 485 19.96 20.44 -6.43
N GLN A 486 18.65 20.25 -6.22
CA GLN A 486 18.03 20.44 -4.92
C GLN A 486 18.43 19.31 -3.97
N GLU A 487 18.51 18.09 -4.51
CA GLU A 487 18.94 16.88 -3.79
C GLU A 487 19.82 16.04 -4.72
N LEU A 488 20.88 15.44 -4.16
CA LEU A 488 21.78 14.55 -4.87
C LEU A 488 22.10 13.36 -3.97
N ARG A 489 21.87 12.16 -4.48
CA ARG A 489 22.01 10.90 -3.75
C ARG A 489 22.95 9.95 -4.48
N PHE A 490 23.75 9.23 -3.69
CA PHE A 490 24.58 8.13 -4.17
C PHE A 490 24.27 6.89 -3.34
N ASP A 491 23.81 5.84 -3.99
CA ASP A 491 23.55 4.54 -3.38
C ASP A 491 24.52 3.50 -3.93
N PHE A 492 24.93 2.58 -3.07
CA PHE A 492 25.70 1.39 -3.43
C PHE A 492 24.75 0.20 -3.35
N LEU A 493 24.10 -0.16 -4.45
CA LEU A 493 23.16 -1.27 -4.49
C LEU A 493 23.92 -2.59 -4.23
N GLY A 494 23.38 -3.40 -3.32
CA GLY A 494 24.08 -4.55 -2.73
C GLY A 494 24.76 -4.24 -1.38
N VAL A 495 24.86 -2.97 -1.00
CA VAL A 495 25.43 -2.53 0.29
C VAL A 495 24.43 -1.73 1.11
N ASN A 496 23.89 -0.64 0.53
CA ASN A 496 23.01 0.27 1.26
C ASN A 496 21.78 0.76 0.47
N GLY A 497 21.46 0.17 -0.68
CA GLY A 497 20.34 0.65 -1.51
C GLY A 497 18.95 0.57 -0.85
N VAL A 498 18.75 -0.34 0.11
CA VAL A 498 17.44 -0.59 0.73
C VAL A 498 17.31 0.11 2.08
N HIS A 499 18.17 -0.25 3.04
CA HIS A 499 18.14 0.33 4.40
C HIS A 499 18.98 1.60 4.54
N ARG A 500 19.64 2.06 3.46
CA ARG A 500 20.41 3.31 3.42
C ARG A 500 21.46 3.35 4.53
N GLU A 501 21.59 4.47 5.25
CA GLU A 501 22.54 4.62 6.35
C GLU A 501 22.27 3.68 7.54
N ALA A 502 21.08 3.05 7.60
CA ALA A 502 20.73 2.04 8.58
C ALA A 502 21.11 0.61 8.15
N SER A 503 21.69 0.44 6.96
CA SER A 503 22.16 -0.88 6.49
C SER A 503 23.26 -1.39 7.42
N PRO A 504 23.15 -2.63 7.94
CA PRO A 504 24.22 -3.23 8.73
C PRO A 504 25.54 -3.29 7.95
N PRO A 505 26.69 -3.14 8.61
CA PRO A 505 27.98 -3.28 7.95
C PRO A 505 28.14 -4.67 7.36
N SER A 506 28.65 -4.75 6.12
CA SER A 506 28.97 -6.03 5.51
C SER A 506 30.14 -6.70 6.24
N SER A 507 30.08 -8.02 6.40
CA SER A 507 31.19 -8.81 6.98
C SER A 507 32.32 -9.08 5.99
N ALA A 508 32.10 -8.83 4.69
CA ALA A 508 33.07 -9.04 3.61
C ALA A 508 32.87 -8.02 2.49
N ASP A 509 33.90 -7.82 1.68
CA ASP A 509 33.79 -6.95 0.51
C ASP A 509 32.82 -7.56 -0.52
N PRO A 510 31.84 -6.79 -1.02
CA PRO A 510 30.92 -7.26 -2.04
C PRO A 510 31.67 -7.50 -3.35
N TYR A 511 31.42 -8.66 -3.98
CA TYR A 511 32.00 -8.99 -5.28
C TYR A 511 31.45 -8.09 -6.40
N GLU A 512 30.19 -7.67 -6.29
CA GLU A 512 29.49 -6.80 -7.22
C GLU A 512 28.79 -5.67 -6.47
N VAL A 513 28.90 -4.45 -6.99
CA VAL A 513 28.20 -3.26 -6.48
C VAL A 513 27.76 -2.40 -7.66
N ILE A 514 26.54 -1.89 -7.60
CA ILE A 514 26.08 -0.85 -8.53
C ILE A 514 26.07 0.48 -7.80
N LEU A 515 26.85 1.44 -8.30
CA LEU A 515 26.71 2.84 -7.91
C LEU A 515 25.51 3.42 -8.63
N ARG A 516 24.46 3.76 -7.90
CA ARG A 516 23.33 4.55 -8.40
C ARG A 516 23.55 6.00 -8.00
N ILE A 517 23.32 6.91 -8.95
CA ILE A 517 23.34 8.35 -8.75
C ILE A 517 21.96 8.87 -9.10
N ALA A 518 21.30 9.54 -8.17
CA ALA A 518 19.99 10.12 -8.40
C ALA A 518 19.98 11.59 -7.98
N LEU A 519 19.23 12.41 -8.68
CA LEU A 519 19.09 13.83 -8.33
C LEU A 519 17.66 14.32 -8.51
N LYS A 520 17.32 15.36 -7.74
CA LYS A 520 16.11 16.18 -7.88
C LYS A 520 16.51 17.62 -8.18
N THR A 521 15.80 18.28 -9.08
CA THR A 521 16.05 19.68 -9.45
C THR A 521 14.78 20.36 -9.95
N SER A 522 14.73 21.70 -9.91
CA SER A 522 13.61 22.47 -10.45
C SER A 522 13.65 22.61 -11.98
N ASP A 523 14.82 22.42 -12.61
CA ASP A 523 15.03 22.61 -14.04
C ASP A 523 15.39 21.30 -14.75
N ARG A 524 14.61 20.95 -15.79
CA ARG A 524 14.85 19.77 -16.63
C ARG A 524 16.25 19.76 -17.24
N ALA A 525 16.78 20.93 -17.62
CA ALA A 525 18.11 21.03 -18.21
C ALA A 525 19.23 20.64 -17.23
N GLU A 526 19.05 20.89 -15.94
CA GLU A 526 19.97 20.46 -14.88
C GLU A 526 19.90 18.95 -14.68
N ALA A 527 18.72 18.35 -14.77
CA ALA A 527 18.56 16.90 -14.70
C ALA A 527 19.30 16.19 -15.86
N GLU A 528 19.26 16.76 -17.07
CA GLU A 528 19.99 16.23 -18.22
C GLU A 528 21.51 16.22 -18.05
N LYS A 529 22.07 17.08 -17.17
CA LYS A 529 23.52 17.09 -16.90
C LYS A 529 24.00 15.79 -16.26
N LEU A 530 23.16 15.10 -15.47
CA LEU A 530 23.57 13.84 -14.83
C LEU A 530 24.05 12.81 -15.86
N ARG A 531 23.21 12.54 -16.86
CA ARG A 531 23.54 11.61 -17.94
C ARG A 531 24.80 12.05 -18.68
N LYS A 532 24.93 13.35 -18.97
CA LYS A 532 26.10 13.89 -19.68
C LYS A 532 27.42 13.70 -18.92
N GLU A 533 27.39 13.57 -17.60
CA GLU A 533 28.58 13.30 -16.79
C GLU A 533 28.83 11.81 -16.55
N VAL A 534 27.78 10.98 -16.55
CA VAL A 534 27.90 9.53 -16.36
C VAL A 534 28.27 8.82 -17.68
N ASP A 535 27.70 9.23 -18.82
CA ASP A 535 27.95 8.63 -20.12
C ASP A 535 29.45 8.56 -20.49
N PRO A 536 30.24 9.64 -20.31
CA PRO A 536 31.66 9.62 -20.66
C PRO A 536 32.52 8.69 -19.82
N LEU A 537 32.04 8.22 -18.65
CA LEU A 537 32.79 7.28 -17.79
C LEU A 537 33.12 5.96 -18.50
N ALA A 538 32.43 5.64 -19.61
CA ALA A 538 32.77 4.51 -20.47
C ALA A 538 34.21 4.54 -21.02
N VAL A 539 34.79 5.74 -21.16
CA VAL A 539 36.16 5.92 -21.66
C VAL A 539 37.05 6.71 -20.70
N ASN A 540 36.47 7.51 -19.80
CA ASN A 540 37.21 8.38 -18.89
C ASN A 540 36.86 8.16 -17.40
N GLY A 541 36.32 6.98 -17.08
CA GLY A 541 35.97 6.56 -15.72
C GLY A 541 37.05 5.70 -15.05
N VAL A 542 36.73 5.21 -13.85
CA VAL A 542 37.55 4.26 -13.10
C VAL A 542 37.61 2.91 -13.84
N SER A 543 38.66 2.12 -13.63
CA SER A 543 38.86 0.85 -14.34
C SER A 543 37.75 -0.18 -14.08
N GLY A 544 37.40 -0.95 -15.13
CA GLY A 544 36.43 -2.04 -15.03
C GLY A 544 34.99 -1.58 -14.76
N THR A 545 34.61 -0.41 -15.28
CA THR A 545 33.25 0.13 -15.21
C THR A 545 32.36 -0.49 -16.28
N GLY A 546 31.31 -1.19 -15.84
CA GLY A 546 30.12 -1.40 -16.65
C GLY A 546 29.19 -0.18 -16.54
N LYS A 547 28.40 0.09 -17.56
CA LYS A 547 27.35 1.12 -17.49
C LYS A 547 26.02 0.50 -17.84
N TRP A 548 24.97 0.93 -17.13
CA TRP A 548 23.62 0.68 -17.60
C TRP A 548 23.34 1.52 -18.86
N ALA A 549 23.58 0.93 -20.03
CA ALA A 549 23.18 1.49 -21.31
C ALA A 549 21.70 1.15 -21.56
N THR A 550 20.83 2.17 -21.56
CA THR A 550 19.46 1.98 -22.03
C THR A 550 19.44 2.00 -23.55
N SER A 551 18.75 1.04 -24.16
CA SER A 551 18.54 0.98 -25.62
C SER A 551 17.66 2.11 -26.16
N ALA A 552 17.03 2.90 -25.29
CA ALA A 552 16.20 4.04 -25.67
C ALA A 552 17.03 5.33 -25.72
N VAL A 553 16.90 6.07 -26.82
CA VAL A 553 17.43 7.42 -27.06
C VAL A 553 16.79 8.47 -26.13
N GLY A 554 15.83 8.06 -25.28
CA GLY A 554 15.05 8.91 -24.39
C GLY A 554 15.79 9.32 -23.12
N SER A 555 15.48 10.52 -22.66
CA SER A 555 15.84 11.02 -21.33
C SER A 555 15.12 10.22 -20.23
N ARG A 556 15.82 9.90 -19.13
CA ARG A 556 15.23 9.35 -17.89
C ARG A 556 14.64 10.42 -16.98
N VAL A 557 14.71 11.68 -17.39
CA VAL A 557 14.17 12.79 -16.61
C VAL A 557 12.65 12.70 -16.58
N ARG A 558 12.11 12.54 -15.37
CA ARG A 558 10.66 12.52 -15.11
C ARG A 558 10.25 13.75 -14.32
N SER A 559 9.04 14.25 -14.58
CA SER A 559 8.39 15.25 -13.74
C SER A 559 8.08 14.68 -12.35
N VAL A 560 8.15 15.53 -11.32
CA VAL A 560 7.84 15.15 -9.93
C VAL A 560 6.55 15.84 -9.52
N ILE A 561 5.54 15.03 -9.21
CA ILE A 561 4.32 15.47 -8.53
C ILE A 561 4.36 14.92 -7.11
N GLY A 562 4.75 15.79 -6.18
CA GLY A 562 4.72 15.51 -4.76
C GLY A 562 3.27 15.49 -4.26
N LEU A 563 2.96 14.60 -3.32
CA LEU A 563 1.64 14.51 -2.71
C LEU A 563 1.70 15.08 -1.30
N ASN A 564 0.83 16.04 -1.01
CA ASN A 564 0.62 16.55 0.34
C ASN A 564 -0.80 16.24 0.79
N SER A 565 -0.99 16.08 2.09
CA SER A 565 -2.30 15.83 2.68
C SER A 565 -2.86 17.11 3.30
N CYS A 566 -4.17 17.28 3.26
CA CYS A 566 -4.87 18.25 4.11
C CYS A 566 -6.17 17.65 4.63
N LEU A 567 -6.76 18.28 5.65
CA LEU A 567 -8.04 17.86 6.23
C LEU A 567 -9.12 18.85 5.79
N VAL A 568 -10.08 18.38 5.00
CA VAL A 568 -11.17 19.18 4.45
C VAL A 568 -12.42 19.00 5.31
N PRO A 569 -13.16 20.06 5.69
CA PRO A 569 -14.45 19.90 6.36
C PRO A 569 -15.41 19.05 5.54
N ARG A 570 -16.00 18.01 6.15
CA ARG A 570 -16.95 17.12 5.46
C ARG A 570 -18.11 17.88 4.82
N ALA A 571 -18.61 18.90 5.50
CA ALA A 571 -19.73 19.73 5.03
C ALA A 571 -19.44 20.48 3.73
N SER A 572 -18.16 20.61 3.34
CA SER A 572 -17.75 21.23 2.07
C SER A 572 -17.75 20.24 0.90
N ILE A 573 -17.98 18.95 1.14
CA ILE A 573 -17.94 17.89 0.14
C ILE A 573 -19.36 17.45 -0.22
N GLN A 574 -19.64 17.38 -1.52
CA GLN A 574 -20.90 16.86 -2.03
C GLN A 574 -20.65 15.66 -2.95
N THR A 575 -21.00 14.48 -2.45
CA THR A 575 -20.97 13.25 -3.25
C THR A 575 -22.12 13.26 -4.25
N ARG A 576 -21.85 12.86 -5.49
CA ARG A 576 -22.85 12.78 -6.57
C ARG A 576 -22.90 11.36 -7.11
N VAL A 577 -24.11 10.88 -7.38
CA VAL A 577 -24.36 9.57 -7.99
C VAL A 577 -25.08 9.78 -9.31
N SER A 578 -24.59 9.17 -10.38
CA SER A 578 -25.17 9.26 -11.72
C SER A 578 -25.35 7.86 -12.30
N VAL A 579 -26.60 7.48 -12.56
CA VAL A 579 -26.96 6.16 -13.12
C VAL A 579 -27.12 6.27 -14.64
N MET A 580 -26.54 5.33 -15.39
CA MET A 580 -26.51 5.26 -16.85
C MET A 580 -27.15 4.01 -17.42
#